data_AF-A0A430A0H2-F1
#
_entry.id   AF-A0A430A0H2-F1
#
_cell.length_a   1.000
_cell.length_b   1.000
_cell.length_c   1.000
_cell.angle_alpha   90.00
_cell.angle_beta   90.00
_cell.angle_gamma   90.00
#
_symmetry.space_group_name_H-M   'P 1'
#
loop_
_entity.id
_entity.type
_entity.pdbx_description
1 polymer ?
#
loop_
_entity_poly.entity_id
_entity_poly.type
_entity_poly.pdbx_seq_one_letter_code
_entity_poly.pdbx_strand_id
1 'polypeptide(L)'
;MDYFQARISRETACFFEMLKNKYEIESNSNFTQAAVISRAVEEVSAINDWEKIINDTTTVKIKTDVEITDKDLRIRVQISPQIKISIENYKYFFPQFVGTRSVTLGVTLHHIFKGALLIRENPSLVNPVVDDIDDIFANGEAKMLDLIAPINREIFKNIFSEMKNDVKNKQKVLK
;
A
#
# COMPACT_ATOMS: atom_id res chain seq x y z
N MET A 1 -22.86 6.88 9.62
CA MET A 1 -21.92 6.10 8.78
C MET A 1 -20.79 7.02 8.38
N ASP A 2 -19.56 6.71 8.76
CA ASP A 2 -18.39 7.53 8.47
C ASP A 2 -17.93 7.31 7.02
N TYR A 3 -17.83 8.39 6.27
CA TYR A 3 -17.28 8.37 4.92
C TYR A 3 -15.78 8.67 4.98
N PHE A 4 -14.99 7.92 4.22
CA PHE A 4 -13.64 8.31 3.88
C PHE A 4 -13.69 9.42 2.84
N GLN A 5 -12.98 10.52 3.10
CA GLN A 5 -12.99 11.71 2.26
C GLN A 5 -11.58 12.21 2.02
N ALA A 6 -11.24 12.48 0.77
CA ALA A 6 -9.95 13.03 0.38
C ALA A 6 -10.08 13.97 -0.83
N ARG A 7 -9.26 15.02 -0.84
CA ARG A 7 -9.01 15.83 -2.04
C ARG A 7 -7.79 15.28 -2.73
N ILE A 8 -7.89 15.06 -4.04
CA ILE A 8 -6.82 14.48 -4.86
C ILE A 8 -6.43 15.44 -5.97
N SER A 9 -5.19 15.31 -6.46
CA SER A 9 -4.75 16.05 -7.64
C SER A 9 -5.37 15.47 -8.91
N ARG A 10 -5.30 16.23 -10.01
CA ARG A 10 -5.77 15.77 -11.32
C ARG A 10 -5.04 14.50 -11.78
N GLU A 11 -3.74 14.45 -11.53
CA GLU A 11 -2.91 13.28 -11.82
C GLU A 11 -3.36 12.04 -11.04
N THR A 12 -3.64 12.18 -9.74
CA THR A 12 -4.16 11.08 -8.93
C THR A 12 -5.52 10.59 -9.45
N ALA A 13 -6.37 11.51 -9.91
CA ALA A 13 -7.66 11.15 -10.54
C ALA A 13 -7.44 10.38 -11.85
N CYS A 14 -6.47 10.76 -12.68
CA CYS A 14 -6.10 9.99 -13.86
C CYS A 14 -5.61 8.58 -13.50
N PHE A 15 -4.74 8.44 -12.50
CA PHE A 15 -4.30 7.12 -12.05
C PHE A 15 -5.45 6.27 -11.53
N PHE A 16 -6.38 6.87 -10.78
CA PHE A 16 -7.58 6.20 -10.32
C PHE A 16 -8.41 5.65 -11.49
N GLU A 17 -8.71 6.47 -12.50
CA GLU A 17 -9.48 6.02 -13.67
C GLU A 17 -8.74 4.96 -14.50
N MET A 18 -7.42 5.13 -14.69
CA MET A 18 -6.60 4.11 -15.34
C MET A 18 -6.66 2.76 -14.60
N LEU A 19 -6.59 2.80 -13.26
CA LEU A 19 -6.62 1.61 -12.42
C LEU A 19 -8.00 0.96 -12.44
N LYS A 20 -9.06 1.76 -12.33
CA LYS A 20 -10.44 1.31 -12.43
C LYS A 20 -10.68 0.59 -13.76
N ASN A 21 -10.32 1.20 -14.88
CA ASN A 21 -10.46 0.60 -16.21
C ASN A 21 -9.72 -0.74 -16.30
N LYS A 22 -8.50 -0.85 -15.74
CA LYS A 22 -7.78 -2.12 -15.69
C LYS A 22 -8.51 -3.17 -14.87
N TYR A 23 -9.00 -2.82 -13.69
CA TYR A 23 -9.75 -3.75 -12.84
C TYR A 23 -11.01 -4.25 -13.51
N GLU A 24 -11.77 -3.36 -14.16
CA GLU A 24 -13.01 -3.72 -14.84
C GLU A 24 -12.76 -4.63 -16.05
N ILE A 25 -11.67 -4.40 -16.79
CA ILE A 25 -11.23 -5.28 -17.89
C ILE A 25 -10.80 -6.65 -17.36
N GLU A 26 -10.01 -6.70 -16.28
CA GLU A 26 -9.51 -7.95 -15.67
C GLU A 26 -10.66 -8.80 -15.08
N SER A 27 -11.66 -8.17 -14.47
CA SER A 27 -12.77 -8.85 -13.80
C SER A 27 -14.01 -9.04 -14.67
N ASN A 28 -14.04 -8.43 -15.86
CA ASN A 28 -15.21 -8.31 -16.72
C ASN A 28 -16.47 -7.81 -15.96
N SER A 29 -16.28 -6.86 -15.04
CA SER A 29 -17.34 -6.34 -14.17
C SER A 29 -17.07 -4.89 -13.75
N ASN A 30 -18.12 -4.13 -13.47
CA ASN A 30 -17.99 -2.73 -13.06
C ASN A 30 -17.46 -2.61 -11.62
N PHE A 31 -16.58 -1.64 -11.39
CA PHE A 31 -15.95 -1.38 -10.10
C PHE A 31 -16.44 -0.06 -9.51
N THR A 32 -16.86 -0.11 -8.24
CA THR A 32 -17.15 1.11 -7.48
C THR A 32 -15.87 1.76 -7.00
N GLN A 33 -15.91 3.07 -6.69
CA GLN A 33 -14.73 3.77 -6.16
C GLN A 33 -14.17 3.12 -4.88
N ALA A 34 -15.06 2.65 -3.99
CA ALA A 34 -14.66 1.93 -2.80
C ALA A 34 -13.93 0.61 -3.14
N ALA A 35 -14.42 -0.14 -4.12
CA ALA A 35 -13.80 -1.39 -4.55
C ALA A 35 -12.42 -1.17 -5.17
N VAL A 36 -12.27 -0.13 -6.00
CA VAL A 36 -10.96 0.24 -6.58
C VAL A 36 -9.96 0.58 -5.49
N ILE A 37 -10.35 1.42 -4.51
CA ILE A 37 -9.46 1.82 -3.41
C ILE A 37 -9.07 0.62 -2.56
N SER A 38 -10.03 -0.21 -2.15
CA SER A 38 -9.75 -1.39 -1.32
C SER A 38 -8.79 -2.34 -2.02
N ARG A 39 -9.06 -2.68 -3.29
CA ARG A 39 -8.21 -3.57 -4.08
C ARG A 39 -6.81 -2.98 -4.29
N ALA A 40 -6.71 -1.67 -4.57
CA ALA A 40 -5.42 -1.02 -4.72
C ALA A 40 -4.58 -1.10 -3.43
N VAL A 41 -5.20 -0.86 -2.27
CA VAL A 41 -4.55 -0.94 -0.95
C VAL A 41 -4.06 -2.37 -0.66
N GLU A 42 -4.86 -3.37 -1.01
CA GLU A 42 -4.49 -4.78 -0.87
C GLU A 42 -3.31 -5.14 -1.78
N GLU A 43 -3.34 -4.73 -3.05
CA GLU A 43 -2.29 -5.06 -4.02
C GLU A 43 -0.95 -4.40 -3.67
N VAL A 44 -0.96 -3.14 -3.23
CA VAL A 44 0.29 -2.45 -2.87
C VAL A 44 0.90 -2.95 -1.56
N SER A 45 0.17 -3.76 -0.77
CA SER A 45 0.76 -4.41 0.40
C SER A 45 1.90 -5.38 0.07
N ALA A 46 1.97 -5.83 -1.19
CA ALA A 46 3.06 -6.67 -1.69
C ALA A 46 4.30 -5.86 -2.15
N ILE A 47 4.25 -4.52 -2.13
CA ILE A 47 5.38 -3.67 -2.52
C ILE A 47 6.36 -3.55 -1.36
N ASN A 48 7.59 -4.00 -1.60
CA ASN A 48 8.69 -3.88 -0.64
C ASN A 48 9.58 -2.65 -0.92
N ASP A 49 9.71 -2.25 -2.20
CA ASP A 49 10.59 -1.16 -2.63
C ASP A 49 9.77 0.08 -3.04
N TRP A 50 9.31 0.82 -2.03
CA TRP A 50 8.55 2.06 -2.24
C TRP A 50 9.41 3.21 -2.76
N GLU A 51 10.73 3.18 -2.55
CA GLU A 51 11.64 4.19 -3.07
C GLU A 51 11.65 4.15 -4.61
N LYS A 52 11.73 2.96 -5.20
CA LYS A 52 11.62 2.77 -6.65
C LYS A 52 10.27 3.23 -7.21
N ILE A 53 9.17 2.95 -6.53
CA ILE A 53 7.82 3.41 -6.93
C ILE A 53 7.70 4.93 -6.92
N ILE A 54 8.21 5.57 -5.86
CA ILE A 54 8.10 7.02 -5.69
C ILE A 54 8.98 7.75 -6.70
N ASN A 55 10.20 7.26 -6.93
CA ASN A 55 11.16 7.85 -7.86
C ASN A 55 10.90 7.52 -9.34
N ASP A 56 10.05 6.53 -9.65
CA ASP A 56 9.68 6.21 -11.03
C ASP A 56 8.95 7.39 -11.70
N THR A 57 9.52 7.95 -12.76
CA THR A 57 8.91 9.06 -13.52
C THR A 57 8.52 8.66 -14.93
N THR A 58 8.87 7.44 -15.35
CA THR A 58 8.87 7.04 -16.77
C THR A 58 7.88 5.95 -17.11
N THR A 59 7.49 5.11 -16.15
CA THR A 59 6.79 3.86 -16.43
C THR A 59 5.27 4.05 -16.48
N VAL A 60 4.69 4.83 -15.56
CA VAL A 60 3.27 5.20 -15.64
C VAL A 60 3.12 6.52 -16.38
N LYS A 61 2.83 6.45 -17.67
CA LYS A 61 2.45 7.63 -18.45
C LYS A 61 0.95 7.87 -18.30
N ILE A 62 0.58 9.07 -17.84
CA ILE A 62 -0.81 9.52 -17.80
C ILE A 62 -1.34 9.54 -19.22
N LYS A 63 -2.41 8.79 -19.49
CA LYS A 63 -3.15 8.91 -20.74
C LYS A 63 -3.95 10.21 -20.69
N THR A 64 -3.70 11.11 -21.62
CA THR A 64 -4.34 12.44 -21.73
C THR A 64 -5.83 12.38 -22.10
N ASP A 65 -6.32 11.21 -22.50
CA ASP A 65 -7.66 11.08 -23.08
C ASP A 65 -8.78 10.96 -22.02
N VAL A 66 -8.42 10.93 -20.73
CA VAL A 66 -9.39 10.86 -19.63
C VAL A 66 -9.84 12.28 -19.24
N GLU A 67 -11.11 12.58 -19.47
CA GLU A 67 -11.71 13.85 -19.06
C GLU A 67 -11.95 13.87 -17.54
N ILE A 68 -11.08 14.57 -16.80
CA ILE A 68 -11.20 14.74 -15.34
C ILE A 68 -11.91 16.06 -15.02
N THR A 69 -13.03 15.95 -14.30
CA THR A 69 -13.85 17.06 -13.81
C THR A 69 -13.56 17.39 -12.34
N ASP A 70 -14.05 18.53 -11.86
CA ASP A 70 -13.87 18.95 -10.45
C ASP A 70 -14.50 17.99 -9.43
N LYS A 71 -15.49 17.20 -9.84
CA LYS A 71 -16.11 16.19 -8.98
C LYS A 71 -15.16 15.02 -8.73
N ASP A 72 -14.36 14.66 -9.73
CA ASP A 72 -13.43 13.53 -9.67
C ASP A 72 -12.25 13.82 -8.74
N LEU A 73 -11.97 15.11 -8.46
CA LEU A 73 -10.98 15.54 -7.48
C LEU A 73 -11.42 15.36 -6.02
N ARG A 74 -12.64 14.88 -5.78
CA ARG A 74 -13.23 14.67 -4.45
C ARG A 74 -13.63 13.22 -4.27
N ILE A 75 -12.80 12.47 -3.56
CA ILE A 75 -13.16 11.12 -3.13
C ILE A 75 -14.06 11.23 -1.90
N ARG A 76 -15.24 10.60 -1.97
CA ARG A 76 -16.14 10.40 -0.84
C ARG A 76 -16.78 9.03 -0.93
N VAL A 77 -16.24 8.08 -0.18
CA VAL A 77 -16.63 6.66 -0.26
C VAL A 77 -16.82 6.05 1.12
N GLN A 78 -17.57 4.95 1.17
CA GLN A 78 -17.61 4.08 2.35
C GLN A 78 -16.64 2.93 2.11
N ILE A 79 -15.63 2.82 2.98
CA ILE A 79 -14.64 1.74 2.98
C ILE A 79 -14.60 1.12 4.37
N SER A 80 -14.09 -0.10 4.46
CA SER A 80 -13.98 -0.78 5.76
C SER A 80 -13.01 -0.04 6.70
N PRO A 81 -13.19 -0.17 8.02
CA PRO A 81 -12.25 0.41 9.00
C PRO A 81 -10.80 -0.05 8.77
N GLN A 82 -10.61 -1.30 8.34
CA GLN A 82 -9.29 -1.86 8.07
C GLN A 82 -8.59 -1.14 6.91
N ILE A 83 -9.29 -0.92 5.78
CA ILE A 83 -8.72 -0.17 4.65
C ILE A 83 -8.41 1.27 5.04
N LYS A 84 -9.27 1.91 5.85
CA LYS A 84 -9.01 3.26 6.36
C LYS A 84 -7.74 3.30 7.21
N ILE A 85 -7.55 2.33 8.11
CA ILE A 85 -6.34 2.20 8.93
C ILE A 85 -5.11 2.00 8.04
N SER A 86 -5.17 1.11 7.03
CA SER A 86 -4.07 0.89 6.10
C SER A 86 -3.67 2.16 5.35
N ILE A 87 -4.64 2.95 4.89
CA ILE A 87 -4.37 4.23 4.22
C ILE A 87 -3.70 5.22 5.20
N GLU A 88 -4.17 5.32 6.44
CA GLU A 88 -3.51 6.18 7.44
C GLU A 88 -2.09 5.69 7.76
N ASN A 89 -1.86 4.38 7.85
CA ASN A 89 -0.51 3.83 8.02
C ASN A 89 0.42 4.23 6.87
N TYR A 90 -0.05 4.14 5.63
CA TYR A 90 0.71 4.61 4.46
C TYR A 90 0.99 6.11 4.51
N LYS A 91 0.07 6.92 5.01
CA LYS A 91 0.27 8.36 5.19
C LYS A 91 1.36 8.69 6.21
N TYR A 92 1.54 7.86 7.24
CA TYR A 92 2.69 7.99 8.16
C TYR A 92 3.98 7.42 7.58
N PHE A 93 3.87 6.45 6.68
CA PHE A 93 5.02 5.75 6.08
C PHE A 93 5.66 6.51 4.91
N PHE A 94 4.87 7.10 4.01
CA PHE A 94 5.40 7.77 2.80
C PHE A 94 6.30 9.00 3.01
N PRO A 95 6.13 9.84 4.05
CA PRO A 95 6.95 11.04 4.22
C PRO A 95 8.46 10.77 4.20
N GLN A 96 8.91 9.59 4.66
CA GLN A 96 10.32 9.21 4.68
C GLN A 96 10.96 9.09 3.29
N PHE A 97 10.17 8.77 2.25
CA PHE A 97 10.68 8.62 0.88
C PHE A 97 10.60 9.93 0.09
N VAL A 98 9.64 10.81 0.43
CA VAL A 98 9.42 12.08 -0.27
C VAL A 98 10.30 13.20 0.33
N GLY A 99 10.98 12.95 1.46
CA GLY A 99 11.80 13.96 2.14
C GLY A 99 10.96 15.06 2.80
N THR A 100 9.75 14.73 3.24
CA THR A 100 8.81 15.69 3.87
C THR A 100 8.43 15.22 5.27
N ARG A 101 7.93 16.13 6.11
CA ARG A 101 7.48 15.79 7.48
C ARG A 101 6.15 15.06 7.51
N SER A 102 5.30 15.30 6.52
CA SER A 102 3.97 14.70 6.42
C SER A 102 3.48 14.77 4.99
N VAL A 103 2.58 13.84 4.65
CA VAL A 103 1.85 13.84 3.38
C VAL A 103 0.36 13.92 3.63
N THR A 104 -0.38 14.46 2.66
CA THR A 104 -1.86 14.49 2.70
C THR A 104 -2.43 13.15 2.26
N LEU A 105 -3.67 12.85 2.64
CA LEU A 105 -4.38 11.66 2.14
C LEU A 105 -4.42 11.58 0.61
N GLY A 106 -4.51 12.73 -0.08
CA GLY A 106 -4.48 12.75 -1.55
C GLY A 106 -3.14 12.31 -2.14
N VAL A 107 -2.04 12.70 -1.50
CA VAL A 107 -0.69 12.23 -1.87
C VAL A 107 -0.49 10.77 -1.49
N THR A 108 -1.05 10.32 -0.36
CA THR A 108 -1.04 8.90 0.00
C THR A 108 -1.75 8.05 -1.06
N LEU A 109 -2.95 8.46 -1.48
CA LEU A 109 -3.70 7.76 -2.52
C LEU A 109 -2.99 7.83 -3.88
N HIS A 110 -2.31 8.94 -4.19
CA HIS A 110 -1.47 9.06 -5.36
C HIS A 110 -0.44 7.93 -5.44
N HIS A 111 0.34 7.74 -4.39
CA HIS A 111 1.36 6.68 -4.36
C HIS A 111 0.76 5.29 -4.37
N ILE A 112 -0.37 5.06 -3.69
CA ILE A 112 -1.08 3.78 -3.73
C ILE A 112 -1.53 3.45 -5.15
N PHE A 113 -2.21 4.37 -5.85
CA PHE A 113 -2.70 4.10 -7.21
C PHE A 113 -1.55 3.94 -8.20
N LYS A 114 -0.51 4.79 -8.10
CA LYS A 114 0.70 4.66 -8.91
C LYS A 114 1.38 3.32 -8.67
N GLY A 115 1.52 2.89 -7.41
CA GLY A 115 2.08 1.59 -7.05
C GLY A 115 1.28 0.43 -7.65
N ALA A 116 -0.04 0.44 -7.51
CA ALA A 116 -0.92 -0.59 -8.06
C ALA A 116 -0.86 -0.67 -9.60
N LEU A 117 -0.70 0.47 -10.28
CA LEU A 117 -0.47 0.50 -11.73
C LEU A 117 0.90 -0.05 -12.10
N LEU A 118 1.94 0.34 -11.36
CA LEU A 118 3.32 -0.07 -11.60
C LEU A 118 3.53 -1.57 -11.43
N ILE A 119 2.93 -2.19 -10.40
CA ILE A 119 2.99 -3.65 -10.20
C ILE A 119 2.58 -4.40 -11.48
N ARG A 120 1.56 -3.90 -12.18
CA ARG A 120 1.04 -4.54 -13.40
C ARG A 120 1.95 -4.38 -14.60
N GLU A 121 2.57 -3.21 -14.74
CA GLU A 121 3.48 -2.90 -15.86
C GLU A 121 4.86 -3.51 -15.63
N ASN A 122 5.25 -3.68 -14.37
CA ASN A 122 6.54 -4.21 -14.00
C ASN A 122 6.43 -5.14 -12.78
N PRO A 123 6.16 -6.43 -13.01
CA PRO A 123 6.05 -7.43 -11.94
C PRO A 123 7.31 -7.55 -11.08
N SER A 124 8.48 -7.13 -11.56
CA SER A 124 9.73 -7.13 -10.76
C SER A 124 9.75 -6.14 -9.60
N LEU A 125 8.75 -5.25 -9.51
CA LEU A 125 8.52 -4.36 -8.36
C LEU A 125 7.88 -5.11 -7.18
N VAL A 126 7.30 -6.27 -7.46
CA VAL A 126 6.89 -7.26 -6.47
C VAL A 126 7.96 -8.33 -6.51
N ASN A 127 8.76 -8.47 -5.45
CA ASN A 127 9.60 -9.66 -5.39
C ASN A 127 8.66 -10.88 -5.44
N PRO A 128 8.88 -11.87 -6.32
CA PRO A 128 8.25 -13.16 -6.13
C PRO A 128 8.66 -13.59 -4.72
N VAL A 129 7.66 -13.78 -3.85
CA VAL A 129 7.88 -14.15 -2.46
C VAL A 129 8.70 -15.44 -2.42
N VAL A 130 10.00 -15.28 -2.23
CA VAL A 130 10.90 -16.21 -1.55
C VAL A 130 11.88 -15.36 -0.76
N ASP A 131 11.38 -14.39 0.00
CA ASP A 131 12.10 -14.03 1.23
C ASP A 131 11.80 -15.20 2.17
N ASP A 132 12.84 -15.87 2.66
CA ASP A 132 12.66 -16.88 3.71
C ASP A 132 11.85 -16.20 4.83
N ILE A 133 10.90 -16.91 5.41
CA ILE A 133 10.16 -16.42 6.58
C ILE A 133 11.12 -15.98 7.67
N ASP A 134 12.28 -16.62 7.75
CA ASP A 134 13.36 -16.20 8.62
C ASP A 134 13.91 -14.80 8.28
N ASP A 135 14.05 -14.45 7.01
CA ASP A 135 14.49 -13.13 6.55
C ASP A 135 13.44 -12.04 6.83
N ILE A 136 12.15 -12.36 6.64
CA ILE A 136 11.04 -11.46 6.97
C ILE A 136 11.04 -11.16 8.48
N PHE A 137 11.17 -12.20 9.31
CA PHE A 137 11.23 -12.02 10.76
C PHE A 137 12.47 -11.23 11.19
N ALA A 138 13.64 -11.50 10.61
CA ALA A 138 14.87 -10.78 10.93
C ALA A 138 14.76 -9.28 10.60
N ASN A 139 14.25 -8.95 9.41
CA ASN A 139 14.04 -7.56 8.99
C ASN A 139 12.99 -6.84 9.84
N GLY A 140 11.90 -7.53 10.21
CA GLY A 140 10.88 -7.00 11.10
C GLY A 140 11.40 -6.73 12.50
N GLU A 141 12.16 -7.67 13.07
CA GLU A 141 12.75 -7.57 14.41
C GLU A 141 13.69 -6.37 14.51
N ALA A 142 14.58 -6.18 13.53
CA ALA A 142 15.52 -5.06 13.50
C ALA A 142 14.81 -3.71 13.53
N LYS A 143 13.80 -3.52 12.67
CA LYS A 143 13.00 -2.28 12.61
C LYS A 143 12.24 -2.02 13.91
N MET A 144 11.70 -3.05 14.54
CA MET A 144 10.98 -2.91 15.81
C MET A 144 11.93 -2.59 16.97
N LEU A 145 13.11 -3.19 17.02
CA LEU A 145 14.11 -2.92 18.07
C LEU A 145 14.62 -1.48 18.08
N ASP A 146 14.66 -0.83 16.92
CA ASP A 146 15.00 0.60 16.79
C ASP A 146 13.96 1.52 17.43
N LEU A 147 12.70 1.07 17.52
CA LEU A 147 11.58 1.81 18.10
C LEU A 147 11.36 1.49 19.59
N ILE A 148 12.00 0.44 20.11
CA ILE A 148 11.78 -0.06 21.47
C ILE A 148 12.89 0.43 22.41
N ALA A 149 12.46 1.06 23.51
CA ALA A 149 13.35 1.52 24.57
C ALA A 149 14.22 0.37 25.10
N PRO A 150 15.53 0.60 25.43
CA PRO A 150 16.46 -0.45 25.81
C PRO A 150 15.96 -1.39 26.92
N ILE A 151 15.26 -0.84 27.91
CA ILE A 151 14.69 -1.59 29.04
C ILE A 151 13.63 -2.63 28.63
N ASN A 152 12.97 -2.43 27.49
CA ASN A 152 11.91 -3.31 26.99
C ASN A 152 12.40 -4.29 25.93
N ARG A 153 13.67 -4.21 25.50
CA ARG A 153 14.19 -5.02 24.39
C ARG A 153 14.19 -6.50 24.69
N GLU A 154 14.53 -6.92 25.91
CA GLU A 154 14.50 -8.34 26.29
C GLU A 154 13.08 -8.90 26.28
N ILE A 155 12.12 -8.16 26.84
CA ILE A 155 10.70 -8.55 26.85
C ILE A 155 10.19 -8.70 25.41
N PHE A 156 10.51 -7.73 24.54
CA PHE A 156 10.16 -7.82 23.13
C PHE A 156 10.76 -9.05 22.45
N LYS A 157 12.07 -9.30 22.61
CA LYS A 157 12.74 -10.46 21.99
C LYS A 157 12.09 -11.78 22.38
N ASN A 158 11.72 -11.93 23.65
CA ASN A 158 11.04 -13.14 24.13
C ASN A 158 9.67 -13.32 23.44
N ILE A 159 8.82 -12.28 23.46
CA ILE A 159 7.49 -12.32 22.84
C ILE A 159 7.59 -12.53 21.32
N PHE A 160 8.53 -11.86 20.66
CA PHE A 160 8.72 -11.98 19.22
C PHE A 160 9.22 -13.38 18.85
N SER A 161 10.08 -13.99 19.67
CA SER A 161 10.55 -15.37 19.49
C SER A 161 9.41 -16.38 19.65
N GLU A 162 8.55 -16.22 20.66
CA GLU A 162 7.37 -17.05 20.85
C GLU A 162 6.43 -16.96 19.62
N MET A 163 6.12 -15.75 19.17
CA MET A 163 5.32 -15.52 17.97
C MET A 163 5.94 -16.19 16.72
N LYS A 164 7.26 -16.07 16.53
CA LYS A 164 7.99 -16.69 15.42
C LYS A 164 7.84 -18.22 15.43
N ASN A 165 7.93 -18.83 16.61
CA ASN A 165 7.75 -20.27 16.79
C ASN A 165 6.32 -20.71 16.49
N ASP A 166 5.32 -19.96 16.95
CA ASP A 166 3.90 -20.25 16.69
C ASP A 166 3.56 -20.24 15.20
N VAL A 167 4.07 -19.25 14.47
CA VAL A 167 3.88 -19.13 13.02
C VAL A 167 4.54 -20.31 12.29
N LYS A 168 5.79 -20.65 12.65
CA LYS A 168 6.51 -21.80 12.06
C LYS A 168 5.81 -23.13 12.33
N ASN A 169 5.27 -23.32 13.53
CA ASN A 169 4.56 -24.53 13.91
C ASN A 169 3.24 -24.68 13.14
N LYS A 170 2.47 -23.60 12.95
CA LYS A 170 1.24 -23.63 12.15
C LYS A 170 1.49 -23.94 10.67
N GLN A 171 2.61 -23.50 10.10
CA GLN A 171 2.96 -23.84 8.73
C GLN A 171 3.30 -25.30 8.50
N LYS A 172 3.89 -25.98 9.50
CA LYS A 172 4.18 -27.42 9.43
C LYS A 172 2.92 -28.29 9.46
N VAL A 173 1.83 -27.79 10.02
CA VAL A 173 0.55 -28.53 10.16
C VAL A 173 -0.31 -28.45 8.88
N LEU A 174 -0.02 -27.49 7.99
CA LEU A 174 -0.77 -27.24 6.75
C LEU A 174 -0.10 -27.81 5.49
N LYS A 175 1.08 -28.45 5.63
CA LYS A 175 1.77 -29.20 4.56
C LYS A 175 1.56 -30.69 4.77
#